data_AF-B8EKY0-F1
#
_entry.id   AF-B8EKY0-F1
#
_cell.length_a   1.000
_cell.length_b   1.000
_cell.length_c   1.000
_cell.angle_alpha   90.00
_cell.angle_beta   90.00
_cell.angle_gamma   90.00
#
_symmetry.space_group_name_H-M   'P 1'
#
loop_
_entity.id
_entity.type
_entity.pdbx_description
1 polymer ?
#
loop_
_entity_poly.entity_id
_entity_poly.type
_entity_poly.pdbx_seq_one_letter_code
_entity_poly.pdbx_strand_id
1 'polypeptide(L)' 'MERYPECKKLAARFEKMAAAGLLDVKFYVSDPHELTAEGLCADVNALYEAVDGGKAKLLSLEGCDK' A
#
# COMPACT_ATOMS: atom_id res chain seq x y z
N MET A 1 -21.68 -5.32 11.79
CA MET A 1 -20.34 -4.75 12.05
C MET A 1 -19.46 -5.20 10.90
N GLU A 2 -18.96 -4.26 10.10
CA GLU A 2 -18.19 -4.61 8.89
C GLU A 2 -16.82 -5.15 9.29
N ARG A 3 -16.45 -6.34 8.81
CA ARG A 3 -15.38 -7.17 9.40
C ARG A 3 -13.96 -6.64 9.11
N TYR A 4 -13.78 -5.78 8.09
CA TYR A 4 -12.48 -5.30 7.60
C TYR A 4 -12.55 -3.89 6.93
N PRO A 5 -12.76 -2.82 7.70
CA PRO A 5 -12.91 -1.47 7.16
C PRO A 5 -11.68 -0.95 6.39
N GLU A 6 -10.45 -1.21 6.85
CA GLU A 6 -9.23 -0.74 6.19
C GLU A 6 -9.03 -1.46 4.85
N CYS A 7 -9.33 -2.76 4.79
CA CYS A 7 -9.27 -3.48 3.52
C CYS A 7 -10.27 -2.97 2.49
N LYS A 8 -11.47 -2.56 2.92
CA LYS A 8 -12.44 -1.91 2.02
C LYS A 8 -11.96 -0.55 1.52
N LYS A 9 -11.37 0.26 2.43
CA LYS A 9 -10.77 1.54 2.06
C LYS A 9 -9.64 1.36 1.04
N LEU A 10 -8.78 0.37 1.26
CA LEU A 10 -7.68 0.05 0.36
C LEU A 10 -8.17 -0.46 -1.00
N ALA A 11 -9.17 -1.35 -1.02
CA ALA A 11 -9.77 -1.85 -2.25
C ALA A 11 -10.36 -0.72 -3.10
N ALA A 12 -11.14 0.19 -2.49
CA ALA A 12 -11.70 1.34 -3.19
C ALA A 12 -10.62 2.28 -3.75
N ARG A 13 -9.45 2.36 -3.10
CA ARG A 13 -8.29 3.11 -3.61
C ARG A 13 -7.69 2.42 -4.83
N PHE A 14 -7.50 1.10 -4.79
CA PHE A 14 -6.99 0.33 -5.93
C PHE A 14 -7.92 0.35 -7.14
N GLU A 15 -9.23 0.29 -6.95
CA GLU A 15 -10.20 0.45 -8.04
C GLU A 15 -10.03 1.80 -8.75
N LYS A 16 -9.86 2.90 -8.00
CA LYS A 16 -9.62 4.23 -8.56
C LYS A 16 -8.28 4.31 -9.30
N MET A 17 -7.22 3.73 -8.76
CA MET A 17 -5.90 3.75 -9.41
C MET A 17 -5.87 2.85 -10.65
N ALA A 18 -6.54 1.70 -10.62
CA ALA A 18 -6.72 0.82 -11.78
C ALA A 18 -7.46 1.54 -12.91
N ALA A 19 -8.54 2.27 -12.58
CA ALA A 19 -9.25 3.12 -13.54
C ALA A 19 -8.36 4.24 -14.14
N ALA A 20 -7.30 4.65 -13.44
CA ALA A 20 -6.30 5.60 -13.90
C ALA A 20 -5.10 4.94 -14.63
N GLY A 21 -5.12 3.62 -14.86
CA GLY A 21 -4.10 2.89 -15.62
C GLY A 21 -3.01 2.22 -14.78
N LEU A 22 -3.19 2.11 -13.46
CA LEU A 22 -2.30 1.31 -12.61
C LEU A 22 -2.38 -0.16 -12.99
N LEU A 23 -1.23 -0.77 -13.28
CA LEU A 23 -1.14 -2.18 -13.68
C LEU A 23 -0.81 -3.12 -12.53
N ASP A 24 0.07 -2.72 -11.61
CA ASP A 24 0.51 -3.55 -10.49
C ASP A 24 1.06 -2.70 -9.34
N VAL A 25 0.95 -3.21 -8.11
CA VAL A 25 1.54 -2.62 -6.91
C VAL A 25 2.12 -3.73 -6.05
N LYS A 26 3.38 -3.55 -5.66
CA LYS A 26 4.09 -4.49 -4.78
C LYS A 26 4.51 -3.79 -3.50
N PHE A 27 4.36 -4.48 -2.38
CA PHE A 27 4.79 -4.02 -1.06
C PHE A 27 5.81 -4.99 -0.50
N TYR A 28 6.81 -4.46 0.20
CA TYR A 28 7.70 -5.26 1.02
C TYR A 28 7.20 -5.22 2.46
N VAL A 29 7.01 -6.40 3.06
CA VAL A 29 6.59 -6.56 4.44
C VAL A 29 7.75 -7.19 5.20
N SER A 30 8.28 -6.51 6.22
CA SER A 30 9.43 -6.99 6.97
C SER A 30 9.10 -8.20 7.83
N ASP A 31 7.92 -8.21 8.46
CA ASP A 31 7.55 -9.19 9.48
C ASP A 31 6.17 -9.80 9.19
N PRO A 32 6.05 -10.66 8.17
CA PRO A 32 4.75 -11.16 7.71
C PRO A 32 4.05 -12.09 8.71
N HIS A 33 4.77 -12.62 9.71
CA HIS A 33 4.24 -13.57 10.68
C HIS A 33 3.35 -12.94 11.76
N GLU A 34 3.47 -11.64 11.99
CA GLU A 34 2.69 -10.92 13.01
C GLU A 34 1.50 -10.15 12.42
N LEU A 35 1.33 -10.23 11.09
CA LEU A 35 0.39 -9.39 10.37
C LEU A 35 -0.98 -10.04 10.19
N THR A 36 -2.01 -9.31 10.61
CA THR A 36 -3.39 -9.62 10.24
C THR A 36 -3.72 -8.98 8.90
N ALA A 37 -4.70 -9.51 8.17
CA ALA A 37 -5.17 -8.91 6.92
C ALA A 37 -5.58 -7.44 7.11
N GLU A 38 -6.30 -7.14 8.21
CA GLU A 38 -6.70 -5.76 8.53
C GLU A 38 -5.51 -4.85 8.83
N GLY A 39 -4.54 -5.36 9.60
CA GLY A 39 -3.30 -4.65 9.89
C GLY A 39 -2.51 -4.32 8.62
N LEU A 40 -2.42 -5.28 7.69
CA LEU A 40 -1.77 -5.05 6.40
C LEU A 40 -2.46 -3.94 5.62
N CYS A 41 -3.78 -3.98 5.55
CA CYS A 41 -4.57 -2.97 4.87
C CYS A 41 -4.39 -1.59 5.50
N ALA A 42 -4.34 -1.51 6.83
CA ALA A 42 -4.09 -0.27 7.58
C ALA A 42 -2.69 0.30 7.29
N ASP A 43 -1.66 -0.55 7.33
CA ASP A 43 -0.26 -0.15 7.07
C ASP A 43 -0.08 0.36 5.64
N VAL A 44 -0.68 -0.33 4.66
CA VAL A 44 -0.63 0.09 3.25
C VAL A 44 -1.39 1.41 3.05
N ASN A 45 -2.56 1.57 3.67
CA ASN A 45 -3.28 2.85 3.63
C ASN A 45 -2.43 3.99 4.23
N ALA A 46 -1.76 3.77 5.36
CA ALA A 46 -0.89 4.76 5.99
C ALA A 46 0.32 5.11 5.10
N LEU A 47 0.89 4.13 4.40
CA LEU A 47 1.96 4.37 3.43
C LEU A 47 1.48 5.27 2.30
N TYR A 48 0.29 5.03 1.76
CA TYR A 48 -0.30 5.89 0.74
C TYR A 48 -0.60 7.29 1.24
N GLU A 49 -1.12 7.44 2.46
CA GLU A 49 -1.34 8.76 3.08
C GLU A 49 -0.01 9.51 3.27
N ALA A 50 1.08 8.81 3.58
CA ALA A 50 2.41 9.40 3.63
C ALA A 50 2.92 9.83 2.26
N VAL A 51 2.66 9.04 1.19
CA VAL A 51 2.99 9.42 -0.19
C VAL A 51 2.20 10.66 -0.62
N ASP A 52 0.87 10.64 -0.45
CA ASP A 52 -0.02 11.76 -0.81
C ASP A 52 0.33 13.03 -0.04
N GLY A 53 0.74 12.89 1.23
CA GLY A 53 1.18 13.99 2.08
C GLY A 53 2.62 14.44 1.87
N GLY A 54 3.36 13.88 0.91
CA GLY A 54 4.76 14.24 0.65
C GLY A 54 5.74 13.85 1.76
N LYS A 55 5.36 12.91 2.62
CA LYS A 55 6.16 12.40 3.76
C LYS A 55 6.96 11.16 3.41
N ALA A 56 6.69 10.54 2.26
CA ALA A 56 7.44 9.39 1.77
C ALA A 56 8.75 9.83 1.12
N LYS A 57 9.86 9.14 1.45
CA LYS A 57 11.13 9.30 0.75
C LYS A 57 11.19 8.32 -0.42
N LEU A 58 11.28 8.83 -1.64
CA LEU A 58 11.55 8.01 -2.81
C LEU A 58 12.95 7.43 -2.69
N LEU A 59 13.05 6.10 -2.75
CA LEU A 59 14.32 5.41 -2.94
C LEU A 59 14.57 5.38 -4.45
N SER A 60 15.66 5.96 -4.93
CA SER A 60 16.07 5.78 -6.32
C SER A 60 16.64 4.37 -6.48
N LEU A 61 16.23 3.68 -7.55
CA LEU A 61 16.76 2.36 -7.92
C LEU A 61 17.98 2.47 -8.84
N GLU A 62 18.63 3.65 -8.92
CA GLU A 62 19.88 3.82 -9.66
C GLU A 62 20.94 2.89 -9.06
N GLY A 63 21.20 1.76 -9.73
CA GLY A 63 22.13 0.71 -9.28
C GLY A 63 21.50 -0.63 -8.88
N CYS A 64 20.20 -0.85 -9.06
CA CYS A 64 19.55 -2.17 -8.87
C CYS A 64 19.69 -3.13 -10.07
N ASP A 65 20.53 -2.82 -11.05
CA ASP A 65 21.00 -3.78 -12.04
C ASP A 65 22.26 -4.50 -11.50
N LYS A 66 22.09 -5.70 -10.96
CA LYS A 66 23.10 -6.75 -10.97
C LYS A 66 22.46 -8.10 -11.24
#